data_AF-A0A7I8KUI5-F1
#
_entry.id   AF-A0A7I8KUI5-F1
#
_cell.length_a   1.000
_cell.length_b   1.000
_cell.length_c   1.000
_cell.angle_alpha   90.00
_cell.angle_beta   90.00
_cell.angle_gamma   90.00
#
_symmetry.space_group_name_H-M   'P 1'
#
loop_
_entity.id
_entity.type
_entity.pdbx_description
1 polymer ?
#
loop_
_entity_poly.entity_id
_entity_poly.type
_entity_poly.pdbx_seq_one_letter_code
_entity_poly.pdbx_strand_id
1 'polypeptide(L)'
;MSPLADATVFELLHLPEAVEHLVFPYEVGAAARGRRGRPRERHRQGEEKGLGDVPVDILETPTAYTFFLDVPGLSKSDIQVTVEEEIMLVIKSSGKRKREEGKEEEEGACKYLRLERTAASFKFLRKFKLPEDSDASRISARCQNGELRVTVEKRPPPPKDLIKRKTVQVGIA
;
A
#
# COMPACT_ATOMS: atom_id res chain seq x y z
N MET A 1 -11.20 24.43 -1.24
CA MET A 1 -9.88 24.89 -1.70
C MET A 1 -9.03 23.64 -1.79
N SER A 2 -8.75 23.21 -3.02
CA SER A 2 -7.92 22.06 -3.34
C SER A 2 -6.51 22.24 -2.79
N PRO A 3 -5.88 21.23 -2.16
CA PRO A 3 -4.48 21.32 -1.88
C PRO A 3 -3.72 20.97 -3.16
N LEU A 4 -3.09 21.99 -3.71
CA LEU A 4 -1.91 21.89 -4.57
C LEU A 4 -0.81 21.21 -3.75
N ALA A 5 -0.83 19.89 -3.62
CA ALA A 5 0.38 19.12 -3.39
C ALA A 5 0.96 18.87 -4.79
N ASP A 6 1.62 19.91 -5.29
CA ASP A 6 2.19 20.03 -6.63
C ASP A 6 3.21 18.90 -6.89
N ALA A 7 3.23 18.42 -8.12
CA ALA A 7 4.24 17.52 -8.71
C ALA A 7 5.71 17.98 -8.50
N THR A 8 5.92 19.19 -7.96
CA THR A 8 7.22 19.80 -7.67
C THR A 8 8.05 19.05 -6.61
N VAL A 9 7.44 18.29 -5.69
CA VAL A 9 8.19 17.49 -4.71
C VAL A 9 8.85 16.27 -5.35
N PHE A 10 8.21 15.67 -6.37
CA PHE A 10 8.72 14.49 -7.06
C PHE A 10 9.86 14.83 -8.03
N GLU A 11 9.78 15.95 -8.75
CA GLU A 11 10.89 16.45 -9.57
C GLU A 11 12.15 16.75 -8.75
N LEU A 12 11.99 17.28 -7.52
CA LEU A 12 13.13 17.63 -6.65
C LEU A 12 13.92 16.38 -6.18
N LEU A 13 13.27 15.22 -6.11
CA LEU A 13 13.86 13.97 -5.64
C LEU A 13 14.32 13.03 -6.77
N HIS A 14 14.19 13.45 -8.04
CA HIS A 14 14.50 12.61 -9.22
C HIS A 14 13.83 11.22 -9.15
N LEU A 15 12.61 11.14 -8.61
CA LEU A 15 11.89 9.89 -8.52
C LEU A 15 11.31 9.53 -9.91
N PRO A 16 11.41 8.25 -10.34
CA PRO A 16 10.85 7.84 -11.62
C PRO A 16 9.32 8.02 -11.63
N GLU A 17 8.71 8.27 -12.81
CA GLU A 17 7.26 8.49 -12.97
C GLU A 17 6.39 7.40 -12.33
N ALA A 18 6.89 6.17 -12.26
CA ALA A 18 6.24 5.05 -11.58
C ALA A 18 5.89 5.35 -10.11
N VAL A 19 6.65 6.23 -9.44
CA VAL A 19 6.42 6.62 -8.05
C VAL A 19 5.18 7.51 -7.90
N GLU A 20 4.85 8.36 -8.87
CA GLU A 20 3.62 9.17 -8.81
C GLU A 20 2.36 8.29 -8.80
N HIS A 21 2.39 7.19 -9.54
CA HIS A 21 1.28 6.23 -9.57
C HIS A 21 1.20 5.43 -8.27
N LEU A 22 2.33 4.97 -7.75
CA LEU A 22 2.37 4.13 -6.56
C LEU A 22 2.09 4.90 -5.26
N VAL A 23 2.40 6.20 -5.22
CA VAL A 23 2.32 7.06 -4.03
C VAL A 23 1.16 8.05 -4.18
N PHE A 24 -0.07 7.55 -4.34
CA PHE A 24 -1.22 8.42 -4.11
C PHE A 24 -1.25 8.79 -2.61
N PRO A 25 -1.45 10.07 -2.23
CA PRO A 25 -1.40 10.46 -0.84
C PRO A 25 -2.52 9.78 -0.05
N TYR A 26 -2.10 8.96 0.92
CA TYR A 26 -2.96 8.53 2.01
C TYR A 26 -3.10 9.72 2.95
N GLU A 27 -4.15 10.52 2.76
CA GLU A 27 -4.59 11.47 3.79
C GLU A 27 -5.16 10.66 4.96
N VAL A 28 -4.28 10.17 5.83
CA VAL A 28 -4.66 9.87 7.20
C VAL A 28 -5.02 11.21 7.80
N GLY A 29 -6.32 11.44 8.02
CA GLY A 29 -6.82 12.61 8.71
C GLY A 29 -6.02 12.86 9.98
N ALA A 30 -5.08 13.79 9.91
CA ALA A 30 -4.47 14.38 11.06
C ALA A 30 -5.63 14.93 11.90
N ALA A 31 -5.82 14.37 13.10
CA ALA A 31 -6.86 14.79 14.01
C ALA A 31 -6.59 16.22 14.49
N ALA A 32 -6.97 17.20 13.66
CA ALA A 32 -6.99 18.60 14.02
C ALA A 32 -8.08 18.80 15.07
N ARG A 33 -7.65 19.13 16.29
CA ARG A 33 -8.54 19.46 17.39
C ARG A 33 -9.33 20.72 17.07
N GLY A 34 -10.65 20.56 16.96
CA GLY A 34 -11.65 21.54 17.34
C GLY A 34 -12.01 22.62 16.31
N ARG A 35 -13.24 22.54 15.77
CA ARG A 35 -14.33 23.53 15.98
C ARG A 35 -15.63 23.00 15.37
N ARG A 36 -16.75 23.33 16.02
CA ARG A 36 -18.11 22.79 15.82
C ARG A 36 -18.75 23.25 14.49
N GLY A 37 -19.53 22.40 13.82
CA GLY A 37 -20.58 22.85 12.89
C GLY A 37 -21.10 21.90 11.80
N ARG A 38 -22.30 21.34 12.04
CA ARG A 38 -23.36 20.78 11.14
C ARG A 38 -23.14 19.47 10.33
N PRO A 39 -24.14 18.57 10.29
CA PRO A 39 -24.06 17.28 9.59
C PRO A 39 -24.58 17.35 8.14
N ARG A 40 -23.87 16.73 7.21
CA ARG A 40 -24.41 16.32 5.90
C ARG A 40 -24.01 14.86 5.62
N GLU A 41 -25.03 14.12 5.18
CA GLU A 41 -25.11 12.73 4.69
C GLU A 41 -23.87 11.84 4.82
N ARG A 42 -23.98 10.83 5.70
CA ARG A 42 -22.98 9.76 5.82
C ARG A 42 -23.28 8.65 4.81
N HIS A 43 -22.71 8.76 3.61
CA HIS A 43 -22.27 7.58 2.88
C HIS A 43 -21.33 6.77 3.78
N ARG A 44 -21.49 5.44 3.80
CA ARG A 44 -20.81 4.43 4.64
C ARG A 44 -19.40 4.84 5.12
N GLN A 45 -19.31 5.44 6.31
CA GLN A 45 -18.09 5.53 7.09
C GLN A 45 -18.10 4.41 8.12
N GLY A 46 -17.70 3.22 7.69
CA GLY A 46 -17.49 2.08 8.58
C GLY A 46 -16.03 1.64 8.50
N GLU A 47 -15.36 1.64 9.66
CA GLU A 47 -14.20 0.78 9.97
C GLU A 47 -12.77 1.23 9.59
N GLU A 48 -12.52 2.46 9.15
CA GLU A 48 -11.12 2.94 8.95
C GLU A 48 -10.53 3.73 10.15
N LYS A 49 -11.06 3.56 11.37
CA LYS A 49 -10.46 4.16 12.57
C LYS A 49 -9.45 3.20 13.21
N GLY A 50 -8.19 3.61 13.24
CA GLY A 50 -7.11 2.93 13.98
C GLY A 50 -6.25 1.96 13.16
N LEU A 51 -6.17 2.15 11.84
CA LEU A 51 -5.20 1.43 11.02
C LEU A 51 -3.82 2.08 11.21
N GLY A 52 -2.85 1.25 11.58
CA GLY A 52 -1.46 1.66 11.68
C GLY A 52 -0.86 1.87 10.31
N ASP A 53 0.02 2.86 10.20
CA ASP A 53 0.83 3.08 9.01
C ASP A 53 2.05 2.16 9.07
N VAL A 54 2.01 1.03 8.38
CA VAL A 54 3.14 0.10 8.26
C VAL A 54 4.00 0.57 7.09
N PRO A 55 5.27 0.96 7.32
CA PRO A 55 6.19 1.35 6.25
C PRO A 55 6.29 0.26 5.18
N VAL A 56 6.42 0.69 3.92
CA VAL A 56 6.50 -0.22 2.78
C VAL A 56 7.62 0.24 1.86
N ASP A 57 8.53 -0.68 1.55
CA ASP A 57 9.53 -0.46 0.51
C ASP A 57 9.00 -1.00 -0.81
N ILE A 58 9.29 -0.28 -1.90
CA ILE A 58 8.88 -0.68 -3.24
C ILE A 58 10.12 -0.76 -4.13
N LEU A 59 10.36 -1.95 -4.67
CA LEU A 59 11.41 -2.21 -5.64
C LEU A 59 10.80 -2.41 -7.02
N GLU A 60 11.18 -1.54 -7.95
CA GLU A 60 10.95 -1.76 -9.37
C GLU A 60 12.10 -2.57 -9.97
N THR A 61 11.76 -3.59 -10.74
CA THR A 61 12.67 -4.36 -11.58
C THR A 61 12.18 -4.29 -13.03
N PRO A 62 13.01 -4.66 -14.04
CA PRO A 62 12.56 -4.68 -15.43
C PRO A 62 11.33 -5.56 -15.69
N THR A 63 11.02 -6.50 -14.80
CA THR A 63 9.97 -7.50 -14.97
C THR A 63 8.84 -7.42 -13.95
N ALA A 64 8.97 -6.64 -12.87
CA ALA A 64 8.00 -6.64 -11.77
C ALA A 64 8.15 -5.45 -10.82
N TYR A 65 7.07 -5.14 -10.11
CA TYR A 65 7.05 -4.31 -8.90
C TYR A 65 6.95 -5.21 -7.66
N THR A 66 7.83 -5.00 -6.67
CA THR A 66 7.85 -5.78 -5.43
C THR A 66 7.70 -4.87 -4.21
N PHE A 67 6.75 -5.19 -3.35
CA PHE A 67 6.44 -4.48 -2.11
C PHE A 67 6.91 -5.30 -0.91
N PHE A 68 7.61 -4.66 0.02
CA PHE A 68 8.12 -5.28 1.25
C PHE A 68 7.49 -4.61 2.47
N LEU A 69 6.90 -5.41 3.35
CA LEU A 69 6.24 -4.95 4.56
C LEU A 69 6.67 -5.78 5.75
N ASP A 70 7.08 -5.11 6.83
CA ASP A 70 7.34 -5.77 8.10
C ASP A 70 6.04 -6.09 8.84
N VAL A 71 5.70 -7.38 8.90
CA VAL A 71 4.52 -7.93 9.57
C VAL A 71 4.86 -8.97 10.67
N PRO A 72 5.80 -8.70 11.60
CA PRO A 72 6.20 -9.73 12.56
C PRO A 72 5.02 -10.15 13.46
N GLY A 73 4.86 -11.45 13.69
CA GLY A 73 3.84 -11.97 14.61
C GLY A 73 2.40 -11.95 14.09
N LEU A 74 2.19 -11.63 12.81
CA LEU A 74 0.91 -11.87 12.13
C LEU A 74 0.87 -13.26 11.50
N SER A 75 -0.29 -13.89 11.54
CA SER A 75 -0.52 -15.13 10.79
C SER A 75 -0.82 -14.80 9.33
N LYS A 76 -0.50 -15.72 8.41
CA LYS A 76 -0.79 -15.53 6.97
C LYS A 76 -2.27 -15.32 6.71
N SER A 77 -3.14 -15.96 7.50
CA SER A 77 -4.60 -15.81 7.42
C SER A 77 -5.11 -14.44 7.84
N ASP A 78 -4.32 -13.64 8.56
CA ASP A 78 -4.71 -12.30 8.99
C ASP A 78 -4.45 -11.24 7.90
N ILE A 79 -3.71 -11.59 6.86
CA ILE A 79 -3.27 -10.68 5.79
C ILE A 79 -4.03 -10.98 4.52
N GLN A 80 -4.63 -9.93 3.94
CA GLN A 80 -5.31 -9.98 2.67
C GLN A 80 -4.62 -9.07 1.65
N VAL A 81 -4.34 -9.61 0.47
CA VAL A 81 -3.82 -8.88 -0.68
C VAL A 81 -4.85 -9.00 -1.80
N THR A 82 -5.35 -7.87 -2.29
CA THR A 82 -6.37 -7.81 -3.35
C THR A 82 -6.03 -6.72 -4.34
N VAL A 83 -6.57 -6.84 -5.56
CA VAL A 83 -6.61 -5.71 -6.50
C VAL A 83 -8.06 -5.27 -6.68
N GLU A 84 -8.29 -3.99 -6.44
CA GLU A 84 -9.56 -3.31 -6.67
C GLU A 84 -9.48 -2.51 -7.97
N GLU A 85 -10.58 -2.45 -8.73
CA GLU A 85 -10.70 -1.61 -9.93
C GLU A 85 -9.58 -1.82 -10.97
N GLU A 86 -9.06 -3.05 -11.06
CA GLU A 86 -7.94 -3.49 -11.94
C GLU A 86 -6.57 -2.87 -11.67
N ILE A 87 -6.50 -1.71 -11.02
CA ILE A 87 -5.27 -0.93 -10.85
C ILE A 87 -4.88 -0.69 -9.41
N MET A 88 -5.75 -0.92 -8.42
CA MET A 88 -5.49 -0.57 -7.03
C MET A 88 -5.07 -1.79 -6.21
N LEU A 89 -3.77 -1.94 -5.94
CA LEU A 89 -3.28 -2.95 -5.01
C LEU A 89 -3.62 -2.56 -3.58
N VAL A 90 -4.38 -3.42 -2.90
CA VAL A 90 -4.81 -3.25 -1.51
C VAL A 90 -4.20 -4.35 -0.65
N ILE A 91 -3.35 -3.96 0.29
CA ILE A 91 -2.75 -4.84 1.29
C ILE A 91 -3.34 -4.44 2.64
N LYS A 92 -4.07 -5.35 3.28
CA LYS A 92 -4.68 -5.08 4.57
C LYS A 92 -4.51 -6.23 5.54
N SER A 93 -4.48 -5.89 6.82
CA SER A 93 -4.56 -6.85 7.91
C SER A 93 -5.64 -6.40 8.88
N SER A 94 -6.48 -7.34 9.32
CA SER A 94 -7.40 -7.15 10.43
C SER A 94 -6.90 -7.82 11.72
N GLY A 95 -5.77 -8.52 11.63
CA GLY A 95 -5.18 -9.30 12.70
C GLY A 95 -4.65 -8.46 13.85
N LYS A 96 -4.52 -9.12 15.00
CA LYS A 96 -3.78 -8.62 16.15
C LYS A 96 -2.65 -9.58 16.44
N ARG A 97 -1.51 -9.06 16.88
CA ARG A 97 -0.48 -9.92 17.47
C ARG A 97 -1.09 -10.64 18.65
N LYS A 98 -0.99 -11.97 18.65
CA LYS A 98 -1.39 -12.78 19.81
C LYS A 98 -0.49 -12.42 20.98
N ARG A 99 -1.13 -12.23 22.13
CA ARG A 99 -0.48 -11.98 23.40
C ARG A 99 -0.90 -13.09 24.36
N GLU A 100 0.04 -13.60 25.12
CA GLU A 100 -0.26 -14.56 26.19
C GLU A 100 -0.85 -13.78 27.36
N GLU A 101 -2.16 -13.56 27.33
CA GLU A 101 -2.88 -12.99 28.46
C GLU A 101 -3.05 -14.10 29.50
N GLY A 102 -2.11 -14.20 30.44
CA GLY A 102 -2.34 -14.96 31.67
C GLY A 102 -3.42 -14.26 32.49
N LYS A 103 -4.38 -15.02 33.03
CA LYS A 103 -5.25 -14.48 34.08
C LYS A 103 -4.38 -14.17 35.28
N GLU A 104 -4.32 -12.92 35.70
CA GLU A 104 -3.44 -12.48 36.79
C GLU A 104 -3.70 -13.21 38.13
N GLU A 105 -4.82 -13.95 38.23
CA GLU A 105 -5.31 -14.62 39.44
C GLU A 105 -5.05 -16.14 39.50
N GLU A 106 -4.48 -16.77 38.46
CA GLU A 106 -4.13 -18.20 38.51
C GLU A 106 -2.73 -18.42 39.13
N GLU A 107 -2.60 -19.41 40.04
CA GLU A 107 -1.29 -19.83 40.56
C GLU A 107 -0.38 -20.29 39.40
N GLY A 108 0.76 -19.61 39.21
CA GLY A 108 1.66 -19.82 38.08
C GLY A 108 1.42 -18.90 36.87
N ALA A 109 0.53 -17.91 36.98
CA ALA A 109 0.28 -16.94 35.91
C ALA A 109 1.53 -16.12 35.55
N CYS A 110 1.74 -15.93 34.25
CA CYS A 110 2.80 -15.08 33.72
C CYS A 110 2.38 -13.61 33.74
N LYS A 111 3.23 -12.74 34.31
CA LYS A 111 3.01 -11.29 34.34
C LYS A 111 3.95 -10.57 33.38
N TYR A 112 3.41 -9.66 32.59
CA TYR A 112 4.22 -8.78 31.76
C TYR A 112 4.94 -7.74 32.62
N LEU A 113 6.28 -7.73 32.58
CA LEU A 113 7.10 -6.72 33.28
C LEU A 113 7.19 -5.41 32.48
N ARG A 114 7.17 -5.49 31.15
CA ARG A 114 7.29 -4.33 30.26
C ARG A 114 6.62 -4.63 28.91
N LEU A 115 5.97 -3.61 28.35
CA LEU A 115 5.25 -3.70 27.07
C LEU A 115 5.63 -2.54 26.17
N GLU A 116 6.60 -2.77 25.31
CA GLU A 116 7.00 -1.79 24.29
C GLU A 116 6.27 -2.01 22.96
N ARG A 117 5.91 -3.27 22.70
CA ARG A 117 5.24 -3.68 21.47
C ARG A 117 3.73 -3.51 21.65
N THR A 118 3.11 -2.72 20.78
CA THR A 118 1.67 -2.48 20.78
C THR A 118 0.93 -3.68 20.17
N ALA A 119 -0.07 -4.22 20.89
CA ALA A 119 -0.91 -5.30 20.39
C ALA A 119 -1.96 -4.82 19.37
N ALA A 120 -2.29 -3.53 19.40
CA ALA A 120 -3.26 -2.91 18.49
C ALA A 120 -2.70 -2.55 17.11
N SER A 121 -1.37 -2.46 16.94
CA SER A 121 -0.72 -1.86 15.75
C SER A 121 -0.66 -2.73 14.49
N PHE A 122 -1.34 -3.88 14.44
CA PHE A 122 -1.26 -4.76 13.27
C PHE A 122 -2.51 -4.82 12.41
N LYS A 123 -3.50 -3.97 12.73
CA LYS A 123 -4.48 -3.57 11.73
C LYS A 123 -3.86 -2.50 10.85
N PHE A 124 -3.73 -2.77 9.56
CA PHE A 124 -3.18 -1.81 8.60
C PHE A 124 -3.88 -1.95 7.25
N LEU A 125 -3.82 -0.88 6.48
CA LEU A 125 -4.34 -0.81 5.12
C LEU A 125 -3.39 0.06 4.32
N ARG A 126 -2.81 -0.54 3.29
CA ARG A 126 -1.94 0.14 2.34
C ARG A 126 -2.56 -0.04 0.96
N LYS A 127 -2.72 1.08 0.26
CA LYS A 127 -3.25 1.11 -1.09
C LYS A 127 -2.20 1.72 -2.01
N PHE A 128 -1.94 1.06 -3.13
CA PHE A 128 -1.00 1.51 -4.15
C PHE A 128 -1.71 1.47 -5.50
N LYS A 129 -1.65 2.55 -6.26
CA LYS A 129 -2.12 2.51 -7.65
C LYS A 129 -0.98 1.96 -8.51
N LEU A 130 -1.22 0.81 -9.10
CA LEU A 130 -0.25 0.11 -9.94
C LEU A 130 -0.03 0.90 -11.24
N PRO A 131 1.22 0.96 -11.74
CA PRO A 131 1.52 1.53 -13.05
C PRO A 131 0.83 0.75 -14.18
N GLU A 132 0.63 1.41 -15.33
CA GLU A 132 -0.12 0.85 -16.47
C GLU A 132 0.51 -0.42 -17.06
N ASP A 133 1.83 -0.55 -16.94
CA ASP A 133 2.57 -1.72 -17.37
C ASP A 133 2.44 -2.91 -16.40
N SER A 134 1.66 -2.81 -15.32
CA SER A 134 1.43 -3.91 -14.38
C SER A 134 0.42 -4.93 -14.92
N ASP A 135 0.70 -6.22 -14.69
CA ASP A 135 -0.22 -7.32 -14.94
C ASP A 135 -0.91 -7.73 -13.62
N ALA A 136 -2.10 -7.16 -13.38
CA ALA A 136 -2.90 -7.45 -12.19
C ALA A 136 -3.37 -8.92 -12.10
N SER A 137 -3.28 -9.70 -13.17
CA SER A 137 -3.58 -11.14 -13.14
C SER A 137 -2.43 -11.98 -12.57
N ARG A 138 -1.22 -11.42 -12.51
CA ARG A 138 0.02 -12.11 -12.12
C ARG A 138 0.59 -11.53 -10.83
N ILE A 139 -0.14 -11.79 -9.75
CA ILE A 139 0.22 -11.32 -8.41
C ILE A 139 0.57 -12.52 -7.55
N SER A 140 1.69 -12.42 -6.84
CA SER A 140 2.09 -13.39 -5.83
C SER A 140 2.41 -12.71 -4.51
N ALA A 141 2.13 -13.41 -3.40
CA ALA A 141 2.43 -12.91 -2.07
C ALA A 141 3.07 -14.02 -1.23
N ARG A 142 4.14 -13.67 -0.51
CA ARG A 142 4.86 -14.59 0.37
C ARG A 142 5.14 -13.90 1.69
N CYS A 143 4.76 -14.54 2.80
CA CYS A 143 5.16 -14.12 4.13
C CYS A 143 6.18 -15.11 4.70
N GLN A 144 7.38 -14.63 5.01
CA GLN A 144 8.49 -15.41 5.55
C GLN A 144 9.27 -14.57 6.56
N ASN A 145 9.62 -15.15 7.70
CA ASN A 145 10.43 -14.50 8.74
C ASN A 145 9.88 -13.15 9.25
N GLY A 146 8.56 -12.95 9.16
CA GLY A 146 7.92 -11.69 9.56
C GLY A 146 7.93 -10.60 8.47
N GLU A 147 8.48 -10.87 7.28
CA GLU A 147 8.38 -10.01 6.09
C GLU A 147 7.27 -10.53 5.18
N LEU A 148 6.38 -9.62 4.75
CA LEU A 148 5.45 -9.84 3.64
C LEU A 148 6.05 -9.25 2.37
N ARG A 149 6.22 -10.10 1.37
CA ARG A 149 6.60 -9.74 0.02
C ARG A 149 5.41 -9.89 -0.91
N VAL A 150 5.03 -8.84 -1.61
CA VAL A 150 4.01 -8.86 -2.67
C VAL A 150 4.67 -8.50 -3.99
N THR A 151 4.47 -9.31 -5.03
CA THR A 151 5.07 -9.09 -6.34
C THR A 151 3.98 -9.02 -7.40
N VAL A 152 4.03 -7.97 -8.22
CA VAL A 152 3.16 -7.74 -9.37
C VAL A 152 4.04 -7.76 -10.62
N GLU A 153 3.84 -8.72 -11.52
CA GLU A 153 4.61 -8.79 -12.77
C GLU A 153 4.26 -7.63 -13.70
N LYS A 154 5.23 -7.21 -14.51
CA LYS A 154 5.01 -6.28 -15.62
C LYS A 154 4.53 -7.03 -16.86
N ARG A 155 3.67 -6.40 -17.64
CA ARG A 155 3.26 -6.84 -18.96
C ARG A 155 4.50 -6.84 -19.88
N PRO A 156 4.60 -7.81 -20.82
CA PRO A 156 5.67 -7.79 -21.80
C PRO A 156 5.61 -6.49 -22.60
N PRO A 157 6.77 -5.88 -22.91
CA PRO A 157 6.80 -4.66 -23.70
C PRO A 157 6.19 -4.92 -25.08
N PRO A 158 5.51 -3.92 -25.68
CA PRO A 158 4.96 -4.07 -27.02
C PRO A 158 6.08 -4.43 -28.01
N PRO A 159 5.80 -5.28 -29.02
CA PRO A 159 6.80 -5.65 -30.02
C PRO A 159 7.40 -4.41 -30.68
N LYS A 160 8.73 -4.33 -30.71
CA LYS A 160 9.48 -3.18 -31.24
C LYS A 160 9.28 -2.93 -32.76
N ASP A 161 8.64 -3.88 -33.45
CA ASP A 161 8.56 -3.90 -34.92
C ASP A 161 7.38 -3.10 -35.52
N LEU A 162 6.61 -2.37 -34.71
CA LEU A 162 5.46 -1.58 -35.18
C LEU A 162 5.77 -0.10 -35.49
N ILE A 163 6.98 0.39 -35.23
CA ILE A 163 7.39 1.73 -35.69
C ILE A 163 7.87 1.63 -37.15
N LYS A 164 6.94 1.37 -38.07
CA LYS A 164 7.21 1.54 -39.50
C LYS A 164 7.32 3.03 -39.79
N ARG A 165 8.54 3.55 -39.84
CA ARG A 165 8.81 4.91 -40.34
C ARG A 165 8.19 5.03 -41.74
N LYS A 166 7.11 5.80 -41.87
CA LYS A 166 6.62 6.24 -43.19
C LYS A 166 7.31 7.55 -43.52
N THR A 167 8.28 7.49 -44.43
CA THR A 167 8.82 8.69 -45.07
C THR A 167 7.77 9.21 -46.05
N VAL A 168 7.31 10.45 -45.86
CA VAL A 168 6.42 11.14 -46.79
C VAL A 168 7.30 12.05 -47.67
N GLN A 169 7.14 11.97 -48.99
CA GLN A 169 7.79 12.92 -49.90
C GLN A 169 7.02 14.24 -49.89
N VAL A 170 7.74 15.35 -49.72
CA VAL A 170 7.17 16.70 -49.82
C VAL A 170 7.19 17.12 -51.28
N GLY A 171 6.01 17.28 -51.87
CA GLY A 171 5.85 17.90 -53.19
C GLY A 171 5.94 19.42 -53.05
N ILE A 172 6.80 20.05 -53.86
CA ILE A 172 6.84 21.51 -54.01
C ILE A 172 5.90 21.86 -55.17
N ALA A 173 5.03 22.85 -54.94
CA ALA A 173 4.11 23.42 -55.93
C ALA A 173 4.80 24.45 -56.82
#